data_AF-A0A9E5FN80-F1
#
_entry.id   AF-A0A9E5FN80-F1
#
_cell.length_a   1.000
_cell.length_b   1.000
_cell.length_c   1.000
_cell.angle_alpha   90.00
_cell.angle_beta   90.00
_cell.angle_gamma   90.00
#
_symmetry.space_group_name_H-M   'P 1'
#
loop_
_entity.id
_entity.type
_entity.pdbx_description
1 polymer ?
#
loop_
_entity_poly.entity_id
_entity_poly.type
_entity_poly.pdbx_seq_one_letter_code
_entity_poly.pdbx_strand_id
1 'polypeptide(L)'
;MNNFGKNAIMANKRILKKEINVMVFDVIDECLYIQEINEDKFEATEAVIEEAISFYNASLEAMNKGKAKADFRNIVASVEEKSIYFTDKLNTLNA
;
A
#
# COMPACT_ATOMS: atom_id res chain seq x y z
N MET A 1 -5.89 10.55 -21.07
CA MET A 1 -5.97 9.14 -21.45
C MET A 1 -4.78 8.42 -20.85
N ASN A 2 -5.04 7.67 -19.78
CA ASN A 2 -4.03 6.98 -19.00
C ASN A 2 -3.46 5.79 -19.77
N ASN A 3 -2.15 5.79 -19.99
CA ASN A 3 -1.45 4.73 -20.70
C ASN A 3 -0.79 3.76 -19.70
N PHE A 4 -1.58 3.18 -18.79
CA PHE A 4 -1.10 2.17 -17.83
C PHE A 4 -1.12 0.73 -18.39
N GLY A 5 -1.31 0.55 -19.70
CA GLY A 5 -1.71 -0.74 -20.26
C GLY A 5 -0.69 -1.59 -21.00
N LYS A 6 0.57 -1.18 -21.24
CA LYS A 6 1.41 -1.90 -22.24
C LYS A 6 2.91 -1.95 -21.95
N ASN A 7 3.32 -2.47 -20.78
CA ASN A 7 4.68 -3.00 -20.57
C ASN A 7 4.67 -4.08 -19.48
N ALA A 8 3.90 -5.15 -19.71
CA ALA A 8 4.04 -6.35 -18.90
C ALA A 8 5.34 -7.08 -19.29
N ILE A 9 5.92 -7.78 -18.31
CA ILE A 9 6.92 -8.86 -18.44
C ILE A 9 8.38 -8.47 -18.13
N MET A 10 8.56 -7.59 -17.16
CA MET A 10 9.30 -7.92 -15.93
C MET A 10 8.80 -6.93 -14.88
N ALA A 11 7.97 -7.37 -13.92
CA ALA A 11 7.72 -6.58 -12.72
C ALA A 11 9.06 -6.48 -12.00
N ASN A 12 9.85 -5.45 -12.35
CA ASN A 12 11.18 -5.26 -11.80
C ASN A 12 10.97 -5.15 -10.30
N LYS A 13 11.61 -6.02 -9.51
CA LYS A 13 11.48 -6.00 -8.04
C LYS A 13 11.65 -4.59 -7.48
N ARG A 14 12.48 -3.76 -8.12
CA ARG A 14 12.66 -2.34 -7.79
C ARG A 14 11.40 -1.50 -8.02
N ILE A 15 10.70 -1.70 -9.14
CA ILE A 15 9.45 -1.00 -9.46
C ILE A 15 8.37 -1.43 -8.46
N LEU A 16 8.17 -2.74 -8.27
CA LEU A 16 7.18 -3.24 -7.32
C LEU A 16 7.44 -2.73 -5.89
N LYS A 17 8.70 -2.74 -5.43
CA LYS A 17 9.07 -2.16 -4.13
C LYS A 17 8.76 -0.67 -4.06
N LYS A 18 9.03 0.08 -5.14
CA LYS A 18 8.70 1.51 -5.20
C LYS A 18 7.19 1.73 -5.11
N GLU A 19 6.39 0.94 -5.82
CA GLU A 19 4.93 1.04 -5.80
C GLU A 19 4.38 0.75 -4.40
N ILE A 20 4.88 -0.29 -3.73
CA ILE A 20 4.54 -0.61 -2.34
C ILE A 20 4.91 0.56 -1.42
N ASN A 21 6.14 1.10 -1.53
CA ASN A 21 6.59 2.21 -0.70
C ASN A 21 5.69 3.45 -0.87
N VAL A 22 5.41 3.83 -2.12
CA VAL A 22 4.59 5.01 -2.42
C VAL A 22 3.21 4.84 -1.81
N MET A 23 2.54 3.71 -2.06
CA MET A 23 1.21 3.46 -1.48
C MET A 23 1.21 3.49 0.05
N VAL A 24 2.18 2.85 0.71
CA VAL A 24 2.23 2.83 2.19
C VAL A 24 2.52 4.22 2.75
N PHE A 25 3.43 4.97 2.14
CA PHE A 25 3.70 6.34 2.57
C PHE A 25 2.51 7.27 2.36
N ASP A 26 1.83 7.18 1.21
CA ASP A 26 0.62 7.98 0.95
C ASP A 26 -0.46 7.71 2.01
N VAL A 27 -0.63 6.46 2.44
CA VAL A 27 -1.59 6.08 3.50
C VAL A 27 -1.18 6.63 4.86
N ILE A 28 0.10 6.51 5.22
CA ILE A 28 0.62 7.01 6.50
C ILE A 28 0.54 8.53 6.54
N ASP A 29 0.96 9.21 5.47
CA ASP A 29 0.95 10.67 5.38
C ASP A 29 -0.47 11.23 5.53
N GLU A 30 -1.48 10.61 4.89
CA GLU A 30 -2.88 10.99 5.08
C GLU A 30 -3.36 10.74 6.52
N CYS A 31 -2.98 9.61 7.13
CA CYS A 31 -3.33 9.33 8.53
C CYS A 31 -2.73 10.38 9.49
N LEU A 32 -1.47 10.75 9.28
CA LEU A 32 -0.80 11.80 10.06
C LEU A 32 -1.47 13.17 9.86
N TYR A 33 -1.84 13.50 8.61
CA TYR A 33 -2.59 14.71 8.33
C TYR A 33 -3.93 14.75 9.07
N ILE A 34 -4.67 13.63 9.09
CA ILE A 34 -5.94 13.51 9.84
C ILE A 34 -5.72 13.74 11.34
N GLN A 35 -4.64 13.20 11.92
CA GLN A 35 -4.29 13.43 13.33
C GLN A 35 -4.01 14.90 13.63
N GLU A 36 -3.32 15.59 12.73
CA GLU A 36 -2.98 17.01 12.89
C GLU A 36 -4.22 17.90 12.89
N ILE A 37 -5.24 17.56 12.09
CA ILE A 37 -6.47 18.36 11.98
C ILE A 37 -7.61 17.88 12.89
N ASN A 38 -7.55 16.65 13.39
CA ASN A 38 -8.59 16.03 14.21
C ASN A 38 -8.01 15.01 15.21
N GLU A 39 -7.71 15.49 16.42
CA GLU A 39 -7.12 14.67 17.50
C GLU A 39 -8.01 13.49 17.92
N ASP A 40 -9.35 13.59 17.80
CA ASP A 40 -10.28 12.52 18.15
C ASP A 40 -10.12 11.27 17.25
N LYS A 41 -9.45 11.42 16.10
CA LYS A 41 -9.19 10.32 15.17
C LYS A 41 -7.87 9.59 15.46
N PHE A 42 -7.09 10.03 16.45
CA PHE A 42 -5.73 9.53 16.70
C PHE A 42 -5.65 8.00 16.79
N GLU A 43 -6.45 7.37 17.65
CA GLU A 43 -6.42 5.90 17.80
C GLU A 43 -6.83 5.18 16.52
N ALA A 44 -7.77 5.74 15.76
CA ALA A 44 -8.27 5.13 14.54
C ALA A 44 -7.26 5.23 13.39
N THR A 45 -6.55 6.37 13.28
CA THR A 45 -5.48 6.55 12.29
C THR A 45 -4.23 5.75 12.66
N GLU A 46 -3.86 5.66 13.95
CA GLU A 46 -2.76 4.79 14.41
C GLU A 46 -2.99 3.34 14.03
N ALA A 47 -4.21 2.82 14.21
CA ALA A 47 -4.55 1.45 13.79
C ALA A 47 -4.36 1.24 12.28
N VAL A 48 -4.72 2.22 11.44
CA VAL A 48 -4.50 2.14 9.99
C VAL A 48 -3.02 2.22 9.62
N ILE A 49 -2.23 3.04 10.33
CA ILE A 49 -0.78 3.11 10.16
C ILE A 49 -0.13 1.76 10.50
N GLU A 50 -0.50 1.14 11.63
CA GLU A 50 -0.02 -0.19 12.01
C GLU A 50 -0.37 -1.26 10.96
N GLU A 51 -1.59 -1.23 10.43
CA GLU A 51 -2.01 -2.11 9.33
C GLU A 51 -1.17 -1.89 8.06
N ALA A 52 -0.88 -0.64 7.69
CA ALA A 52 -0.08 -0.28 6.52
C ALA A 52 1.39 -0.75 6.68
N ILE A 53 1.98 -0.57 7.86
CA ILE A 53 3.33 -1.04 8.19
C ILE A 53 3.40 -2.58 8.16
N SER A 54 2.38 -3.25 8.72
CA SER A 54 2.29 -4.70 8.69
C SER A 54 2.22 -5.23 7.24
N PHE A 55 1.40 -4.59 6.40
CA PHE A 55 1.33 -4.92 4.98
C PHE A 55 2.65 -4.68 4.25
N TYR A 56 3.35 -3.58 4.54
CA TYR A 56 4.67 -3.29 3.98
C TYR A 56 5.68 -4.40 4.31
N ASN A 57 5.78 -4.76 5.57
CA ASN A 57 6.70 -5.79 6.05
C ASN A 57 6.39 -7.16 5.41
N ALA A 58 5.12 -7.55 5.37
CA ALA A 58 4.69 -8.80 4.74
C ALA A 58 5.00 -8.82 3.23
N SER A 59 4.78 -7.70 2.54
CA SER A 59 5.08 -7.57 1.12
C SER A 59 6.57 -7.69 0.83
N LEU A 60 7.43 -7.03 1.64
CA LEU A 60 8.88 -7.18 1.51
C LEU A 60 9.35 -8.61 1.78
N GLU A 61 8.79 -9.26 2.80
CA GLU A 61 9.10 -10.66 3.11
C GLU A 61 8.73 -11.58 1.93
N ALA A 62 7.54 -11.41 1.36
CA ALA A 62 7.11 -12.15 0.19
C ALA A 62 8.02 -11.91 -1.02
N MET A 63 8.43 -10.66 -1.26
CA MET A 63 9.36 -10.31 -2.35
C MET A 63 10.75 -10.95 -2.18
N ASN A 64 11.22 -11.04 -0.93
CA ASN A 64 12.50 -11.66 -0.59
C ASN A 64 12.45 -13.19 -0.77
N LYS A 65 11.31 -13.82 -0.42
CA LYS A 65 11.09 -15.27 -0.60
C LYS A 65 10.78 -15.66 -2.04
N GLY A 66 10.23 -14.75 -2.84
CA GLY A 66 9.80 -15.00 -4.22
C GLY A 66 10.95 -15.41 -5.14
N LYS A 67 10.74 -16.53 -5.84
CA LYS A 67 11.72 -17.13 -6.77
C LYS A 67 11.21 -17.16 -8.20
N ALA A 68 9.91 -17.37 -8.37
CA ALA A 68 9.25 -17.45 -9.66
C ALA A 68 8.46 -16.18 -9.98
N LYS A 69 8.25 -15.91 -11.27
CA LYS A 69 7.43 -14.79 -11.74
C LYS A 69 6.01 -14.81 -11.17
N ALA A 70 5.47 -16.01 -10.90
CA ALA A 70 4.15 -16.17 -10.29
C ALA A 70 4.08 -15.56 -8.88
N ASP A 71 5.14 -15.70 -8.08
CA ASP A 71 5.20 -15.15 -6.72
C ASP A 71 5.05 -13.63 -6.74
N PHE A 72 5.72 -12.96 -7.67
CA PHE A 72 5.62 -11.50 -7.83
C PHE A 72 4.26 -11.03 -8.36
N ARG A 73 3.57 -11.84 -9.17
CA ARG A 73 2.21 -11.49 -9.62
C ARG A 73 1.20 -11.53 -8.47
N ASN A 74 1.36 -12.46 -7.54
CA ASN A 74 0.50 -12.52 -6.35
C ASN A 74 0.69 -11.29 -5.47
N ILE A 75 1.93 -10.80 -5.34
CA ILE A 75 2.23 -9.56 -4.61
C ILE A 75 1.59 -8.36 -5.31
N VAL A 76 1.68 -8.26 -6.63
CA VAL A 76 1.02 -7.18 -7.41
C VAL A 76 -0.49 -7.18 -7.15
N ALA A 77 -1.16 -8.34 -7.27
CA ALA A 77 -2.59 -8.43 -7.01
C ALA A 77 -2.95 -8.02 -5.57
N SER A 78 -2.12 -8.39 -4.58
CA SER A 78 -2.32 -7.99 -3.19
C SER A 78 -2.15 -6.48 -2.99
N VAL A 79 -1.21 -5.85 -3.68
CA VAL A 79 -1.01 -4.39 -3.65
C VAL A 79 -2.22 -3.67 -4.25
N GLU A 80 -2.76 -4.15 -5.37
CA GLU A 80 -3.96 -3.58 -6.00
C GLU A 80 -5.18 -3.67 -5.07
N GLU A 81 -5.40 -4.82 -4.44
CA GLU A 81 -6.48 -5.00 -3.47
C GLU A 81 -6.31 -4.08 -2.25
N LYS A 82 -5.09 -4.01 -1.70
CA LYS A 82 -4.83 -3.19 -0.52
C LYS A 82 -4.89 -1.69 -0.80
N SER A 83 -4.58 -1.25 -2.02
CA SER A 83 -4.76 0.14 -2.43
C SER A 83 -6.23 0.57 -2.32
N ILE A 84 -7.16 -0.27 -2.80
CA ILE A 84 -8.60 -0.01 -2.69
C ILE A 84 -9.03 -0.02 -1.21
N TYR A 85 -8.62 -1.06 -0.47
CA TYR A 85 -8.94 -1.19 0.95
C TYR A 85 -8.53 0.04 1.79
N PHE A 86 -7.28 0.52 1.61
CA PHE A 86 -6.81 1.67 2.36
C PHE A 86 -7.50 2.96 1.92
N THR A 87 -7.81 3.12 0.64
CA THR A 87 -8.62 4.24 0.15
C THR A 87 -9.98 4.30 0.84
N ASP A 88 -10.67 3.16 0.98
CA ASP A 88 -11.97 3.10 1.64
C ASP A 88 -11.88 3.40 3.15
N LYS A 89 -10.82 2.93 3.81
CA LYS A 89 -10.53 3.26 5.21
C LYS A 89 -10.30 4.76 5.41
N LEU A 90 -9.47 5.38 4.58
CA LEU A 90 -9.19 6.82 4.63
C LEU A 90 -10.46 7.64 4.35
N ASN A 91 -11.27 7.25 3.36
CA ASN A 91 -12.56 7.89 3.10
C ASN A 91 -13.50 7.81 4.31
N THR A 92 -13.48 6.71 5.05
CA THR A 92 -14.28 6.54 6.28
C THR A 92 -13.76 7.40 7.43
N LEU A 93 -12.45 7.61 7.52
CA LEU A 93 -11.85 8.48 8.53
C LEU A 93 -12.13 9.96 8.27
N ASN A 94 -12.19 10.34 6.99
CA ASN A 94 -12.47 11.69 6.49
C ASN A 94 -13.96 12.05 6.37
N ALA A 95 -14.87 11.10 6.62
CA ALA A 95 -16.32 11.33 6.63
C ALA A 95 -16.81 11.89 7.98
#